data_AF-A0A7X5BJA0-F1
#
_entry.id   AF-A0A7X5BJA0-F1
#
_cell.length_a   1.000
_cell.length_b   1.000
_cell.length_c   1.000
_cell.angle_alpha   90.00
_cell.angle_beta   90.00
_cell.angle_gamma   90.00
#
_symmetry.space_group_name_H-M   'P 1'
#
loop_
_entity.id
_entity.type
_entity.pdbx_description
1 polymer ?
#
loop_
_entity_poly.entity_id
_entity_poly.type
_entity_poly.pdbx_seq_one_letter_code
_entity_poly.pdbx_strand_id
1 'polypeptide(L)'
;LRNELGREMWGKFWRQILKDPYLMTRLPHSLEPKIIYKPRPTKENPDYRDACYIAAWRSYDNAGNCAFKSVVCSIKRHGKLAAYTKTKKALLDAHKDYLDILIYMGRLNSIDLK
;
A
#
# COMPACT_ATOMS: atom_id res chain seq x y z
N LEU A 1 -23.38 -16.71 19.86
CA LEU A 1 -22.00 -17.23 19.66
C LEU A 1 -21.16 -16.50 18.60
N ARG A 2 -21.38 -16.66 17.28
CA ARG A 2 -20.49 -16.05 16.24
C ARG A 2 -20.33 -14.53 16.38
N ASN A 3 -21.43 -13.80 16.59
CA ASN A 3 -21.40 -12.34 16.67
C ASN A 3 -20.80 -11.81 17.97
N GLU A 4 -20.90 -12.56 19.08
CA GLU A 4 -20.30 -12.18 20.36
C GLU A 4 -18.79 -12.35 20.29
N LEU A 5 -18.33 -13.54 19.87
CA LEU A 5 -16.91 -13.85 19.68
C LEU A 5 -16.26 -12.88 18.67
N GLY A 6 -16.96 -12.58 17.56
CA GLY A 6 -16.47 -11.64 16.57
C GLY A 6 -16.32 -10.21 17.10
N ARG A 7 -17.25 -9.74 17.95
CA ARG A 7 -17.14 -8.42 18.60
C ARG A 7 -16.03 -8.40 19.65
N GLU A 8 -15.82 -9.48 20.38
CA GLU A 8 -14.74 -9.61 21.35
C GLU A 8 -13.37 -9.54 20.67
N MET A 9 -13.19 -10.29 19.58
CA MET A 9 -11.91 -10.35 18.86
C MET A 9 -11.60 -9.15 17.97
N TRP A 10 -12.62 -8.48 17.40
CA TRP A 10 -12.42 -7.43 16.39
C TRP A 10 -12.97 -6.05 16.81
N GLY A 11 -13.63 -5.97 17.97
CA GLY A 11 -14.18 -4.73 18.50
C GLY A 11 -14.99 -3.94 17.47
N LYS A 12 -14.58 -2.68 17.25
CA LYS A 12 -15.24 -1.76 16.30
C LYS A 12 -15.17 -2.23 14.83
N PHE A 13 -14.20 -3.08 14.47
CA PHE A 13 -14.00 -3.55 13.09
C PHE A 13 -14.88 -4.74 12.71
N TRP A 14 -15.54 -5.39 13.68
CA TRP A 14 -16.35 -6.59 13.40
C TRP A 14 -17.42 -6.35 12.32
N ARG A 15 -18.09 -5.19 12.34
CA ARG A 15 -19.08 -4.82 11.33
C ARG A 15 -18.46 -4.66 9.94
N GLN A 16 -17.26 -4.11 9.86
CA GLN A 16 -16.54 -3.92 8.60
C GLN A 16 -16.17 -5.26 7.98
N ILE A 17 -15.70 -6.21 8.80
CA ILE A 17 -15.34 -7.57 8.38
C ILE A 17 -16.57 -8.35 7.90
N LEU A 18 -17.70 -8.21 8.59
CA LEU A 18 -18.96 -8.84 8.16
C LEU A 18 -19.47 -8.27 6.84
N LYS A 19 -19.26 -6.98 6.59
CA LYS A 19 -19.71 -6.30 5.36
C LYS A 19 -18.90 -6.69 4.14
N ASP A 20 -17.58 -6.86 4.28
CA ASP A 20 -16.69 -7.29 3.19
C ASP A 20 -15.96 -8.60 3.55
N PRO A 21 -16.48 -9.76 3.10
CA PRO A 21 -15.84 -11.06 3.32
C PRO A 21 -14.41 -11.16 2.77
N TYR A 22 -14.06 -10.32 1.79
CA TYR A 22 -12.74 -10.32 1.15
C TYR A 22 -11.78 -9.30 1.76
N LEU A 23 -12.21 -8.52 2.77
CA LEU A 23 -11.41 -7.48 3.39
C LEU A 23 -10.00 -7.96 3.74
N MET A 24 -9.91 -9.09 4.47
CA MET A 24 -8.63 -9.64 4.93
C MET A 24 -7.68 -9.99 3.78
N THR A 25 -8.22 -10.43 2.64
CA THR A 25 -7.42 -10.77 1.44
C THR A 25 -6.98 -9.53 0.66
N ARG A 26 -7.67 -8.41 0.84
CA ARG A 26 -7.40 -7.13 0.16
C ARG A 26 -6.51 -6.20 0.97
N LEU A 27 -6.38 -6.43 2.27
CA LEU A 27 -5.50 -5.64 3.13
C LEU A 27 -4.05 -5.76 2.64
N PRO A 28 -3.34 -4.63 2.47
CA PRO A 28 -1.97 -4.63 1.95
C PRO A 28 -1.05 -5.38 2.91
N HIS A 29 -0.19 -6.26 2.36
CA HIS A 29 0.81 -6.99 3.16
C HIS A 29 1.85 -6.06 3.81
N SER A 30 2.21 -4.99 3.10
CA SER A 30 3.17 -3.99 3.53
C SER A 30 2.75 -2.64 2.95
N LEU A 31 2.93 -1.58 3.72
CA LEU A 31 2.81 -0.20 3.25
C LEU A 31 4.18 0.40 2.94
N GLU A 32 5.16 -0.41 2.52
CA GLU A 32 6.50 0.05 2.15
C GLU A 32 6.70 0.13 0.63
N PRO A 33 7.21 1.25 0.10
CA PRO A 33 7.69 1.34 -1.28
C PRO A 33 8.83 0.35 -1.54
N LYS A 34 8.81 -0.29 -2.71
CA LYS A 34 9.87 -1.20 -3.16
C LYS A 34 10.82 -0.48 -4.11
N ILE A 35 12.08 -0.90 -4.17
CA ILE A 35 13.02 -0.41 -5.18
C ILE A 35 12.92 -1.31 -6.42
N ILE A 36 12.81 -0.69 -7.60
CA ILE A 36 12.86 -1.34 -8.90
C ILE A 36 13.87 -0.63 -9.80
N TYR A 37 14.38 -1.35 -10.79
CA TYR A 37 15.33 -0.83 -11.78
C TYR A 37 14.66 -0.77 -13.15
N LYS A 38 14.30 0.44 -13.60
CA LYS A 38 13.63 0.63 -14.90
C LYS A 38 14.66 0.84 -16.00
N PRO A 39 14.55 0.13 -17.15
CA PRO A 39 15.44 0.36 -18.27
C PRO A 39 15.26 1.79 -18.80
N ARG A 40 16.36 2.52 -18.94
CA ARG A 40 16.42 3.85 -19.55
C ARG A 40 17.68 3.92 -20.42
N PRO A 41 17.78 3.11 -21.48
CA PRO A 41 18.96 3.08 -22.34
C PRO A 41 19.33 4.49 -22.81
N THR A 42 20.62 4.82 -22.77
CA THR A 42 21.17 6.01 -23.44
C THR A 42 22.07 5.58 -24.59
N LYS A 43 22.45 6.52 -25.47
CA LYS A 43 23.34 6.22 -26.60
C LYS A 43 24.71 5.72 -26.12
N GLU A 44 25.17 6.22 -24.97
CA GLU A 44 26.45 5.91 -24.35
C GLU A 44 26.38 4.65 -23.48
N ASN A 45 25.19 4.30 -22.97
CA ASN A 45 24.97 3.13 -22.13
C ASN A 45 23.61 2.47 -22.44
N PRO A 46 23.57 1.52 -23.39
CA PRO A 46 22.36 0.79 -23.77
C PRO A 46 21.75 -0.06 -22.64
N ASP A 47 22.55 -0.47 -21.64
CA ASP A 47 22.09 -1.31 -20.53
C ASP A 47 21.69 -0.49 -19.29
N TYR A 48 21.66 0.84 -19.39
CA TYR A 48 21.40 1.70 -18.24
C TYR A 48 20.01 1.43 -17.62
N ARG A 49 20.01 1.24 -16.30
CA ARG A 49 18.79 1.10 -15.49
C ARG A 49 18.73 2.16 -14.40
N ASP A 50 17.58 2.82 -14.30
CA ASP A 50 17.32 3.86 -13.31
C ASP A 50 16.63 3.26 -12.08
N ALA A 51 17.25 3.42 -10.92
CA ALA A 51 16.68 3.01 -9.65
C ALA A 51 15.48 3.92 -9.31
N CYS A 52 14.32 3.30 -9.09
CA CYS A 52 13.08 3.97 -8.76
C CYS A 52 12.45 3.33 -7.52
N TYR A 53 11.78 4.12 -6.70
CA TYR A 53 10.78 3.58 -5.78
C TYR A 53 9.47 3.34 -6.51
N ILE A 54 8.78 2.26 -6.16
CA ILE A 54 7.43 1.93 -6.64
C ILE A 54 6.51 1.62 -5.45
N ALA A 55 5.31 2.18 -5.50
CA ALA A 55 4.16 1.74 -4.73
C ALA A 55 3.12 1.20 -5.71
N ALA A 56 2.54 0.03 -5.43
CA ALA A 56 1.51 -0.57 -6.27
C ALA A 56 0.42 -1.20 -5.41
N TRP A 57 -0.84 -1.02 -5.79
CA TRP A 57 -1.99 -1.50 -5.05
C TRP A 57 -3.16 -1.81 -5.98
N ARG A 58 -4.15 -2.54 -5.45
CA ARG A 58 -5.41 -2.81 -6.12
C ARG A 58 -6.46 -1.81 -5.64
N SER A 59 -7.19 -1.23 -6.58
CA SER A 59 -8.32 -0.34 -6.33
C SER A 59 -9.58 -1.06 -6.79
N TYR A 60 -10.60 -1.15 -5.93
CA TYR A 60 -11.89 -1.72 -6.29
C TYR A 60 -12.89 -0.59 -6.45
N ASP A 61 -13.69 -0.62 -7.53
CA ASP A 61 -14.82 0.30 -7.68
C ASP A 61 -16.07 -0.24 -6.97
N ASN A 62 -17.15 0.54 -6.97
CA ASN A 62 -18.43 0.16 -6.35
C ASN A 62 -19.11 -1.02 -7.07
N ALA A 63 -18.73 -1.32 -8.32
CA ALA A 63 -19.21 -2.46 -9.08
C ALA A 63 -18.35 -3.73 -8.85
N GLY A 64 -17.27 -3.62 -8.06
CA GLY A 64 -16.36 -4.72 -7.75
C GLY A 64 -15.21 -4.91 -8.76
N ASN A 65 -15.08 -4.04 -9.76
CA ASN A 65 -13.98 -4.14 -10.73
C ASN A 65 -12.66 -3.77 -10.07
N CYS A 66 -11.64 -4.57 -10.34
CA CYS A 66 -10.30 -4.38 -9.81
C CYS A 66 -9.39 -3.68 -10.83
N ALA A 67 -8.93 -2.48 -10.50
CA ALA A 67 -7.89 -1.76 -11.24
C ALA A 67 -6.55 -1.82 -10.49
N PHE A 68 -5.48 -2.16 -11.22
CA PHE A 68 -4.12 -2.05 -10.69
C PHE A 68 -3.63 -0.61 -10.82
N LYS A 69 -3.24 -0.01 -9.69
CA LYS A 69 -2.65 1.33 -9.64
C LYS A 69 -1.21 1.24 -9.16
N SER A 70 -0.35 2.09 -9.72
CA SER A 70 1.02 2.22 -9.24
C SER A 70 1.53 3.64 -9.38
N VAL A 71 2.42 4.04 -8.47
CA VAL A 71 3.19 5.27 -8.52
C VAL A 71 4.65 4.91 -8.51
N VAL A 72 5.41 5.47 -9.44
CA VAL A 72 6.85 5.25 -9.57
C VAL A 72 7.57 6.59 -9.51
N CYS A 73 8.63 6.66 -8.70
CA CYS A 73 9.45 7.86 -8.54
C CYS A 73 10.93 7.53 -8.71
N SER A 74 11.62 8.25 -9.59
CA SER A 74 13.06 8.06 -9.85
C SER A 74 13.89 8.59 -8.69
N ILE A 75 14.82 7.77 -8.20
CA ILE A 75 15.77 8.15 -7.15
C ILE A 75 16.75 9.18 -7.69
N LYS A 76 17.24 9.01 -8.93
CA LYS A 76 18.19 9.95 -9.54
C LYS A 76 17.61 11.35 -9.72
N ARG A 77 16.34 11.46 -10.10
CA ARG A 77 15.68 12.76 -10.35
C ARG A 77 15.32 13.52 -9.07
N HIS A 78 14.88 12.81 -8.03
CA HIS A 78 14.29 13.44 -6.84
C HIS A 78 15.15 13.29 -5.58
N GLY A 79 16.17 12.44 -5.59
CA GLY A 79 16.89 12.00 -4.40
C GLY A 79 16.16 10.86 -3.68
N LYS A 80 16.92 10.06 -2.92
CA LYS A 80 16.42 8.83 -2.27
C LYS A 80 15.24 9.11 -1.32
N LEU A 81 15.40 10.09 -0.42
CA LEU A 81 14.39 10.42 0.58
C LEU A 81 13.11 10.96 -0.06
N ALA A 82 13.20 11.95 -0.94
CA ALA A 82 12.00 12.53 -1.57
C ALA A 82 11.28 11.53 -2.47
N ALA A 83 12.02 10.68 -3.20
CA ALA A 83 11.42 9.62 -4.00
C ALA A 83 10.66 8.60 -3.13
N TYR A 84 11.24 8.19 -2.01
CA TYR A 84 10.62 7.33 -1.01
C TYR A 84 9.37 7.98 -0.40
N THR A 85 9.47 9.19 0.14
CA THR A 85 8.35 9.89 0.81
C THR A 85 7.18 10.08 -0.15
N LYS A 86 7.44 10.45 -1.41
CA LYS A 86 6.38 10.62 -2.42
C LYS A 86 5.65 9.30 -2.73
N THR A 87 6.38 8.19 -2.83
CA THR A 87 5.76 6.88 -3.08
C THR A 87 5.07 6.32 -1.85
N LYS A 88 5.67 6.48 -0.66
CA LYS A 88 5.08 6.10 0.63
C LYS A 88 3.76 6.83 0.86
N LYS A 89 3.74 8.15 0.66
CA LYS A 89 2.52 8.96 0.79
C LYS A 89 1.39 8.46 -0.11
N ALA A 90 1.69 8.22 -1.39
CA ALA A 90 0.69 7.69 -2.33
C ALA A 90 0.12 6.33 -1.89
N LEU A 91 0.95 5.47 -1.30
CA LEU A 91 0.54 4.16 -0.79
C LEU A 91 -0.32 4.28 0.48
N LEU A 92 0.05 5.17 1.40
CA LEU A 92 -0.74 5.45 2.60
C LEU A 92 -2.09 6.06 2.24
N ASP A 93 -2.12 7.05 1.34
CA ASP A 93 -3.34 7.70 0.87
C ASP A 93 -4.30 6.68 0.21
N ALA A 94 -3.76 5.72 -0.56
CA ALA A 94 -4.52 4.65 -1.18
C ALA A 94 -5.18 3.69 -0.19
N HIS A 95 -4.58 3.52 0.99
CA HIS A 95 -5.05 2.59 2.03
C HIS A 95 -5.53 3.30 3.30
N LYS A 96 -5.82 4.61 3.22
CA LYS A 96 -6.22 5.45 4.37
C LYS A 96 -7.37 4.86 5.19
N ASP A 97 -8.36 4.28 4.50
CA ASP A 97 -9.57 3.71 5.13
C ASP A 97 -9.28 2.39 5.87
N TYR A 98 -8.10 1.81 5.66
CA TYR A 98 -7.66 0.56 6.26
C TYR A 98 -6.54 0.74 7.29
N LEU A 99 -6.01 1.95 7.49
CA LEU A 99 -4.91 2.18 8.43
C LEU A 99 -5.29 1.79 9.86
N ASP A 100 -6.49 2.18 10.29
CA ASP A 100 -7.04 1.86 11.60
C ASP A 100 -7.08 0.35 11.89
N ILE A 101 -7.55 -0.45 10.94
CA ILE A 101 -7.62 -1.91 11.12
C ILE A 101 -6.22 -2.54 11.05
N LEU A 102 -5.31 -1.98 10.24
CA LEU A 102 -3.93 -2.45 10.18
C LEU A 102 -3.17 -2.19 11.49
N ILE A 103 -3.38 -1.03 12.13
CA ILE A 103 -2.85 -0.72 13.46
C ILE A 103 -3.44 -1.67 14.50
N TYR A 104 -4.75 -1.88 14.47
CA TYR A 104 -5.44 -2.80 15.39
C TYR A 104 -4.90 -4.23 15.29
N MET A 105 -4.58 -4.69 14.09
CA MET A 105 -3.96 -6.00 13.86
C MET A 105 -2.47 -6.06 14.25
N GLY A 106 -1.86 -4.95 14.69
CA GLY A 106 -0.42 -4.88 14.97
C GLY A 106 0.46 -4.98 13.73
N ARG A 107 -0.10 -4.80 12.53
CA ARG A 107 0.62 -4.87 11.24
C ARG A 107 1.28 -3.55 10.86
N LEU A 108 0.92 -2.49 11.56
CA LEU A 108 1.48 -1.16 11.40
C LEU A 108 1.66 -0.53 12.77
N ASN A 109 2.81 0.05 13.04
CA ASN A 109 2.98 0.86 14.23
C ASN A 109 2.43 2.26 13.96
N SER A 110 1.76 2.86 14.94
CA SER A 110 1.31 4.26 14.85
C SER A 110 2.45 5.25 14.60
N ILE A 111 3.68 4.85 14.94
CA ILE A 111 4.92 5.60 14.71
C ILE A 111 5.25 5.66 13.20
N ASP A 112 4.93 4.62 12.43
CA ASP A 112 5.24 4.55 10.98
C ASP A 112 4.31 5.43 10.12
N LEU A 113 3.32 6.08 10.75
CA LEU A 113 2.33 6.98 10.13
C LEU A 113 2.62 8.47 10.38
N LYS A 114 3.53 8.80 11.30
CA LYS A 114 3.98 10.16 11.57
C LYS A 114 5.15 10.54 10.68
#